data_AF-A0A7J9V9N6-F1
#
_entry.id   AF-A0A7J9V9N6-F1
#
_cell.length_a   1.000
_cell.length_b   1.000
_cell.length_c   1.000
_cell.angle_alpha   90.00
_cell.angle_beta   90.00
_cell.angle_gamma   90.00
#
_symmetry.space_group_name_H-M   'P 1'
#
loop_
_entity.id
_entity.type
_entity.pdbx_description
1 polymer ?
#
loop_
_entity_poly.entity_id
_entity_poly.type
_entity_poly.pdbx_seq_one_letter_code
_entity_poly.pdbx_strand_id
1 'polypeptide(L)'
;MTGYDYDAIVDRLHRLRNVPDDVLWTVVTRDGLCFWAFDRRDIPLLWGVDEPDRALAEFLCAGCPVMDDCLELELRKAGPDTIGVWGAMAEQHRRELYPRWQETRGGYRVWQRRHPNRQRRWGGEDE
;
A
#
# COMPACT_ATOMS: atom_id res chain seq x y z
N MET A 1 11.46 13.38 -11.37
CA MET A 1 12.09 12.93 -10.10
C MET A 1 11.78 13.93 -9.00
N THR A 2 10.53 14.02 -8.58
CA THR A 2 10.20 14.48 -7.21
C THR A 2 10.09 13.20 -6.40
N GLY A 3 11.25 12.63 -6.10
CA GLY A 3 11.37 11.27 -5.58
C GLY A 3 11.17 11.24 -4.08
N TYR A 4 10.34 10.31 -3.60
CA TYR A 4 10.32 9.93 -2.21
C TYR A 4 11.73 9.63 -1.72
N ASP A 5 12.05 10.06 -0.50
CA ASP A 5 13.21 9.56 0.22
C ASP A 5 12.89 8.14 0.70
N TYR A 6 13.17 7.15 -0.14
CA TYR A 6 12.84 5.76 0.15
C TYR A 6 13.61 5.22 1.34
N ASP A 7 14.83 5.70 1.59
CA ASP A 7 15.64 5.25 2.71
C ASP A 7 15.04 5.76 4.02
N ALA A 8 14.63 7.04 4.07
CA ALA A 8 13.90 7.59 5.21
C ALA A 8 12.55 6.89 5.45
N ILE A 9 11.87 6.42 4.39
CA ILE A 9 10.65 5.61 4.53
C ILE A 9 10.98 4.25 5.15
N VAL A 10 11.99 3.55 4.63
CA VAL A 10 12.43 2.24 5.16
C VAL A 10 12.80 2.34 6.64
N ASP A 11 13.53 3.39 7.02
CA ASP A 11 13.91 3.66 8.40
C ASP A 11 12.69 3.84 9.30
N ARG A 12 11.69 4.61 8.84
CA ARG A 12 10.44 4.79 9.60
C ARG A 12 9.69 3.46 9.78
N LEU A 13 9.69 2.59 8.78
CA LEU A 13 9.07 1.26 8.84
C LEU A 13 9.84 0.27 9.72
N HIS A 14 11.09 0.55 10.11
CA HIS A 14 11.82 -0.34 11.02
C HIS A 14 11.15 -0.49 12.38
N ARG A 15 10.42 0.53 12.85
CA ARG A 15 9.65 0.46 14.10
C ARG A 15 8.60 -0.67 14.10
N LEU A 16 8.14 -1.09 12.93
CA LEU A 16 7.11 -2.12 12.76
C LEU A 16 7.69 -3.52 12.55
N ARG A 17 9.04 -3.67 12.49
CA ARG A 17 9.72 -4.94 12.14
C ARG A 17 9.21 -6.17 12.90
N ASN A 18 8.90 -5.99 14.18
CA ASN A 18 8.52 -7.09 15.07
C ASN A 18 7.02 -7.15 15.34
N VAL A 19 6.23 -6.26 14.73
CA VAL A 19 4.76 -6.28 14.85
C VAL A 19 4.23 -7.44 14.01
N PRO A 20 3.40 -8.35 14.56
CA PRO A 20 2.80 -9.43 13.79
C PRO A 20 1.88 -8.94 12.66
N ASP A 21 1.80 -9.71 11.57
CA ASP A 21 1.00 -9.35 10.40
C ASP A 21 -0.51 -9.22 10.68
N ASP A 22 -1.04 -10.04 11.59
CA ASP A 22 -2.44 -10.01 12.03
C ASP A 22 -2.73 -8.76 12.84
N VAL A 23 -1.78 -8.31 13.68
CA VAL A 23 -1.90 -7.04 14.42
C VAL A 23 -1.91 -5.86 13.45
N LEU A 24 -1.00 -5.83 12.48
CA LEU A 24 -0.99 -4.81 11.42
C LEU A 24 -2.32 -4.81 10.67
N TRP A 25 -2.82 -5.99 10.27
CA TRP A 25 -4.11 -6.13 9.60
C TRP A 25 -5.26 -5.56 10.45
N THR A 26 -5.32 -5.91 11.73
CA THR A 26 -6.36 -5.41 12.64
C THR A 26 -6.30 -3.89 12.79
N VAL A 27 -5.12 -3.30 12.98
CA VAL A 27 -4.96 -1.85 13.12
C VAL A 27 -5.36 -1.13 11.83
N VAL A 28 -4.87 -1.60 10.68
CA VAL A 28 -5.15 -0.98 9.38
C VAL A 28 -6.63 -1.05 9.03
N THR A 29 -7.30 -2.18 9.27
CA THR A 29 -8.73 -2.32 8.97
C THR A 29 -9.63 -1.58 9.95
N ARG A 30 -9.21 -1.45 11.22
CA ARG A 30 -9.97 -0.70 12.23
C ARG A 30 -9.83 0.80 12.06
N ASP A 31 -8.59 1.30 11.91
CA ASP A 31 -8.27 2.73 12.04
C ASP A 31 -7.96 3.39 10.68
N GLY A 32 -7.92 2.63 9.58
CA GLY A 32 -7.67 3.16 8.24
C GLY A 32 -8.83 3.99 7.71
N LEU A 33 -8.58 5.28 7.43
CA LEU A 33 -9.62 6.18 6.94
C LEU A 33 -10.25 5.71 5.62
N CYS A 34 -9.48 5.05 4.74
CA CYS A 34 -9.98 4.50 3.48
C CYS A 34 -11.08 3.43 3.64
N PHE A 35 -11.26 2.86 4.84
CA PHE A 35 -12.34 1.91 5.12
C PHE A 35 -13.67 2.57 5.49
N TRP A 36 -13.67 3.82 5.99
CA TRP A 36 -14.85 4.42 6.64
C TRP A 36 -15.13 5.88 6.27
N ALA A 37 -14.09 6.65 5.92
CA ALA A 37 -14.18 8.09 5.68
C ALA A 37 -14.60 8.46 4.26
N PHE A 38 -14.61 7.49 3.34
CA PHE A 38 -14.93 7.70 1.93
C PHE A 38 -16.02 6.72 1.49
N ASP A 39 -16.99 7.22 0.74
CA ASP A 39 -17.85 6.34 -0.06
C ASP A 39 -17.01 5.81 -1.23
N ARG A 40 -17.01 4.49 -1.45
CA ARG A 40 -16.24 3.87 -2.53
C ARG A 40 -16.63 4.39 -3.91
N ARG A 41 -17.86 4.91 -4.06
CA ARG A 41 -18.35 5.48 -5.32
C ARG A 41 -17.75 6.85 -5.62
N ASP A 42 -17.25 7.53 -4.59
CA ASP A 42 -16.71 8.88 -4.68
C ASP A 42 -15.18 8.90 -4.77
N ILE A 43 -14.52 7.74 -4.60
CA ILE A 43 -13.07 7.62 -4.76
C ILE A 43 -12.73 7.69 -6.26
N PRO A 44 -11.89 8.66 -6.69
CA PRO A 44 -11.45 8.72 -8.07
C PRO A 44 -10.77 7.42 -8.52
N LEU A 45 -10.93 7.08 -9.80
CA LEU A 45 -10.27 5.92 -10.38
C LEU A 45 -8.75 6.12 -10.41
N LEU A 46 -8.02 5.01 -10.28
CA LEU A 46 -6.60 4.95 -10.58
C LEU A 46 -6.41 5.01 -12.09
N TRP A 47 -5.51 5.87 -12.53
CA TRP A 47 -5.20 6.11 -13.93
C TRP A 47 -4.03 5.25 -14.43
N GLY A 48 -3.28 4.63 -13.51
CA GLY A 48 -2.09 3.83 -13.82
C GLY A 48 -0.89 4.66 -14.24
N VAL A 49 -0.94 5.98 -14.05
CA VAL A 49 0.12 6.93 -14.39
C VAL A 49 0.48 7.76 -13.15
N ASP A 50 1.76 8.10 -13.04
CA ASP A 50 2.40 8.51 -11.78
C ASP A 50 1.68 9.64 -11.04
N GLU A 51 1.63 10.82 -11.66
CA GLU A 51 1.13 12.05 -11.04
C GLU A 51 -0.32 12.00 -10.52
N PRO A 52 -1.33 11.56 -11.29
CA PRO A 52 -2.69 11.48 -10.78
C PRO A 52 -2.86 10.40 -9.70
N ASP A 53 -2.14 9.27 -9.80
CA ASP A 53 -2.22 8.22 -8.79
C ASP A 53 -1.52 8.64 -7.50
N ARG A 54 -0.43 9.42 -7.59
CA ARG A 54 0.23 10.04 -6.44
C ARG A 54 -0.67 11.06 -5.76
N ALA A 55 -1.29 11.96 -6.52
CA ALA A 55 -2.22 12.95 -5.96
C ALA A 55 -3.43 12.28 -5.28
N LEU A 56 -3.95 11.19 -5.88
CA LEU A 56 -5.00 10.39 -5.26
C LEU A 56 -4.53 9.72 -3.97
N ALA A 57 -3.30 9.20 -3.94
CA ALA A 57 -2.72 8.59 -2.75
C ALA A 57 -2.57 9.58 -1.60
N GLU A 58 -2.07 10.78 -1.88
CA GLU A 58 -1.96 11.89 -0.92
C GLU A 58 -3.34 12.29 -0.38
N PHE A 59 -4.34 12.43 -1.25
CA PHE A 59 -5.70 12.79 -0.87
C PHE A 59 -6.36 11.75 0.06
N LEU A 60 -6.33 10.47 -0.31
CA LEU A 60 -7.00 9.41 0.46
C LEU A 60 -6.34 9.16 1.81
N CYS A 61 -5.03 9.40 1.91
CA CYS A 61 -4.24 9.11 3.11
C CYS A 61 -4.01 10.35 3.99
N ALA A 62 -4.43 11.54 3.55
CA ALA A 62 -4.32 12.77 4.33
C ALA A 62 -4.96 12.60 5.71
N GLY A 63 -4.15 12.73 6.78
CA GLY A 63 -4.60 12.59 8.16
C GLY A 63 -4.85 11.15 8.62
N CYS A 64 -4.56 10.13 7.81
CA CYS A 64 -4.75 8.74 8.21
C CYS A 64 -3.73 8.34 9.29
N PRO A 65 -4.17 7.81 10.46
CA PRO A 65 -3.27 7.54 11.58
C PRO A 65 -2.37 6.31 11.36
N VAL A 66 -2.67 5.49 10.36
CA VAL A 66 -2.06 4.17 10.15
C VAL A 66 -1.32 4.07 8.80
N MET A 67 -0.81 5.18 8.27
CA MET A 67 -0.12 5.18 6.97
C MET A 67 1.07 4.22 6.94
N ASP A 68 1.89 4.20 7.98
CA ASP A 68 3.07 3.32 8.04
C ASP A 68 2.70 1.85 8.24
N ASP A 69 1.72 1.59 9.09
CA ASP A 69 1.18 0.26 9.33
C ASP A 69 0.57 -0.33 8.05
N CYS A 70 -0.15 0.50 7.30
CA CYS A 70 -0.71 0.18 6.00
C CYS A 70 0.38 -0.13 4.96
N LEU A 71 1.43 0.68 4.91
CA LEU A 71 2.55 0.48 4.00
C LEU A 71 3.36 -0.78 4.34
N GLU A 72 3.68 -1.00 5.62
CA GLU A 72 4.41 -2.20 6.06
C GLU A 72 3.61 -3.48 5.77
N LEU A 73 2.32 -3.48 6.08
CA LEU A 73 1.44 -4.62 5.81
C LEU A 73 1.42 -4.96 4.31
N GLU A 74 1.30 -3.94 3.47
CA GLU A 74 1.29 -4.08 2.02
C GLU A 74 2.61 -4.69 1.49
N LEU A 75 3.75 -4.15 1.92
CA LEU A 75 5.07 -4.66 1.54
C LEU A 75 5.30 -6.12 2.00
N ARG A 76 4.71 -6.54 3.12
CA ARG A 76 4.79 -7.94 3.59
C ARG A 76 3.89 -8.90 2.83
N LYS A 77 2.70 -8.47 2.43
CA LYS A 77 1.64 -9.36 1.93
C LYS A 77 1.58 -9.47 0.42
N ALA A 78 1.87 -8.40 -0.31
CA ALA A 78 1.61 -8.36 -1.74
C ALA A 78 2.71 -7.65 -2.53
N GLY A 79 3.48 -6.75 -1.90
CA GLY A 79 4.70 -6.20 -2.50
C GLY A 79 4.42 -5.45 -3.81
N PRO A 80 5.06 -5.80 -4.94
CA PRO A 80 4.92 -5.06 -6.20
C PRO A 80 3.65 -5.37 -7.00
N ASP A 81 2.88 -6.38 -6.61
CA ASP A 81 1.81 -6.97 -7.43
C ASP A 81 0.41 -6.40 -7.13
N THR A 82 0.33 -5.40 -6.25
CA THR A 82 -0.92 -4.90 -5.68
C THR A 82 -1.28 -3.55 -6.27
N ILE A 83 -2.47 -3.49 -6.85
CA ILE A 83 -3.09 -2.28 -7.37
C ILE A 83 -3.75 -1.53 -6.21
N GLY A 84 -3.68 -0.21 -6.21
CA GLY A 84 -4.31 0.60 -5.16
C GLY A 84 -3.43 1.70 -4.59
N VAL A 85 -4.02 2.44 -3.66
CA VAL A 85 -3.31 3.36 -2.74
C VAL A 85 -3.07 2.63 -1.42
N TRP A 86 -1.83 2.67 -0.94
CA TRP A 86 -1.45 2.08 0.34
C TRP A 86 -0.42 2.98 1.02
N GLY A 87 -0.69 3.39 2.26
CA GLY A 87 0.22 4.20 3.07
C GLY A 87 0.70 5.49 2.38
N ALA A 88 -0.22 6.22 1.75
CA ALA A 88 0.05 7.43 0.97
C ALA A 88 0.95 7.25 -0.26
N MET A 89 1.11 6.01 -0.76
CA MET A 89 1.91 5.75 -1.96
C MET A 89 1.07 5.15 -3.09
N ALA A 90 1.36 5.58 -4.32
CA ALA A 90 0.91 4.97 -5.55
C ALA A 90 1.70 3.68 -5.87
N GLU A 91 1.18 2.87 -6.79
CA GLU A 91 1.76 1.58 -7.18
C GLU A 91 3.22 1.69 -7.64
N GLN A 92 3.53 2.67 -8.50
CA GLN A 92 4.85 2.83 -9.11
C GLN A 92 5.92 3.08 -8.02
N HIS A 93 5.65 3.97 -7.08
CA HIS A 93 6.57 4.26 -5.98
C HIS A 93 6.68 3.11 -4.97
N ARG A 94 5.62 2.31 -4.76
CA ARG A 94 5.73 1.10 -3.95
C ARG A 94 6.65 0.06 -4.59
N ARG A 95 6.60 -0.09 -5.92
CA ARG A 95 7.53 -0.97 -6.65
C ARG A 95 8.98 -0.52 -6.52
N GLU A 96 9.23 0.78 -6.48
CA GLU A 96 10.58 1.34 -6.27
C GLU A 96 11.07 1.19 -4.81
N LEU A 97 10.16 1.28 -3.83
CA LEU A 97 10.46 1.10 -2.41
C LEU A 97 10.75 -0.37 -2.05
N TYR A 98 10.03 -1.31 -2.67
CA TYR A 98 10.02 -2.71 -2.27
C TYR A 98 11.41 -3.38 -2.21
N PRO A 99 12.32 -3.23 -3.20
CA PRO A 99 13.67 -3.82 -3.13
C PRO A 99 14.46 -3.35 -1.91
N ARG A 100 14.45 -2.04 -1.62
CA ARG A 100 15.14 -1.44 -0.47
C ARG A 100 14.58 -1.95 0.85
N TRP A 101 13.26 -2.01 0.96
CA TRP A 101 12.60 -2.60 2.12
C TRP A 101 13.02 -4.06 2.30
N GLN A 102 12.98 -4.89 1.25
CA GLN A 102 13.32 -6.31 1.32
C GLN A 102 14.76 -6.57 1.80
N GLU A 103 15.72 -5.78 1.33
CA GLU A 103 17.13 -5.88 1.75
C GLU A 103 17.28 -5.78 3.27
N THR A 104 16.52 -4.87 3.90
CA THR A 104 16.57 -4.69 5.36
C THR A 104 15.85 -5.78 6.17
N ARG A 105 15.03 -6.63 5.51
CA ARG A 105 14.24 -7.69 6.16
C ARG A 105 14.88 -9.07 6.10
N GLY A 106 16.07 -9.21 5.52
CA GLY A 106 16.80 -10.48 5.50
C GLY A 106 16.14 -11.59 4.68
N GLY A 107 15.37 -11.23 3.64
CA GLY A 107 14.78 -12.20 2.71
C GLY A 107 13.36 -12.68 3.06
N TYR A 108 12.50 -11.78 3.57
CA TYR A 108 11.07 -12.07 3.77
C TYR A 108 10.45 -12.62 2.48
N ARG A 109 10.02 -13.90 2.49
CA ARG A 109 9.30 -14.50 1.36
C ARG A 109 7.82 -14.18 1.53
N VAL A 110 7.28 -13.35 0.63
CA VAL A 110 5.84 -13.06 0.55
C VAL A 110 5.08 -14.38 0.34
N TRP A 111 4.34 -14.84 1.34
CA TRP A 111 3.50 -16.02 1.22
C TRP A 111 2.25 -15.68 0.39
N GLN A 112 2.28 -16.00 -0.89
CA GLN A 112 1.25 -15.70 -1.91
C GLN A 112 -0.15 -16.36 -1.70
N ARG A 113 -0.52 -16.84 -0.51
CA ARG A 113 -1.80 -17.54 -0.33
C ARG A 113 -2.87 -16.65 0.31
N ARG A 114 -3.75 -16.14 -0.57
CA ARG A 114 -5.10 -15.62 -0.30
C ARG A 114 -5.19 -14.25 0.39
N HIS A 115 -4.93 -13.18 -0.37
CA HIS A 115 -5.42 -11.86 0.00
C HIS A 115 -6.87 -11.67 -0.54
N PRO A 116 -7.84 -11.23 0.29
CA PRO A 116 -9.22 -11.00 -0.15
C PRO A 116 -9.37 -9.82 -1.12
N ASN A 117 -8.34 -8.97 -1.26
CA ASN A 117 -8.36 -7.83 -2.19
C ASN A 117 -7.81 -8.16 -3.60
N ARG A 118 -7.61 -9.45 -3.93
CA ARG A 118 -7.24 -9.90 -5.29
C ARG A 118 -8.48 -9.80 -6.20
N GLN A 119 -8.88 -8.59 -6.57
CA GLN A 119 -9.89 -8.44 -7.61
C GLN A 119 -9.34 -8.99 -8.93
N ARG A 120 -10.15 -9.83 -9.59
CA ARG A 120 -9.91 -10.21 -10.99
C ARG A 120 -9.92 -8.93 -11.81
N ARG A 121 -8.97 -8.83 -12.74
CA ARG A 121 -8.96 -7.89 -13.87
C ARG A 121 -10.40 -7.61 -14.31
N TRP A 122 -10.91 -6.41 -14.01
CA TRP A 122 -12.21 -5.95 -14.49
C TRP A 122 -11.96 -5.28 -15.85
N GLY A 123 -12.50 -5.86 -16.92
CA GLY A 123 -12.26 -5.41 -18.29
C GLY A 123 -11.99 -6.58 -19.24
N GLY A 124 -13.07 -7.23 -19.65
CA GLY A 124 -13.14 -8.22 -20.72
C GLY A 124 -14.62 -8.36 -21.03
N GLU A 125 -15.07 -7.59 -22.00
CA GLU A 125 -16.46 -7.47 -22.45
C GLU A 125 -16.98 -8.85 -22.88
N ASP A 126 -18.17 -9.20 -22.40
CA ASP A 126 -18.97 -10.25 -23.00
C ASP A 126 -19.56 -9.70 -24.32
N GLU A 127 -18.97 -10.09 -25.45
CA GLU A 127 -19.66 -10.22 -26.74
C GLU A 127 -19.29 -11.56 -27.39
#